data_AF-A0A1M5LRI9-F1
#
_entry.id   AF-A0A1M5LRI9-F1
#
_cell.length_a   1.000
_cell.length_b   1.000
_cell.length_c   1.000
_cell.angle_alpha   90.00
_cell.angle_beta   90.00
_cell.angle_gamma   90.00
#
_symmetry.space_group_name_H-M   'P 1'
#
loop_
_entity.id
_entity.type
_entity.pdbx_description
1 polymer ?
#
loop_
_entity_poly.entity_id
_entity_poly.type
_entity_poly.pdbx_seq_one_letter_code
_entity_poly.pdbx_strand_id
1 'polypeptide(L)' 'MTENIIERTLRAIKSADHSPEAARRRLLRAGIITKSGRLSKIYREPATVQK' A
#
# COMPACT_ATOMS: atom_id res chain seq x y z
N MET A 1 27.28 -12.56 11.61
CA MET A 1 26.01 -12.12 12.23
C MET A 1 24.97 -12.05 11.13
N THR A 2 24.07 -13.01 11.09
CA THR A 2 22.99 -13.05 10.09
C THR A 2 21.80 -12.40 10.75
N GLU A 3 21.56 -11.11 10.48
CA GLU A 3 20.32 -10.48 10.94
C GLU A 3 19.15 -11.28 10.36
N ASN A 4 18.31 -11.79 11.26
CA ASN A 4 17.16 -12.57 10.89
C ASN A 4 16.25 -11.68 10.02
N ILE A 5 16.03 -12.06 8.76
CA ILE A 5 15.24 -11.30 7.78
C ILE A 5 13.86 -10.95 8.37
N ILE A 6 13.32 -11.83 9.21
CA ILE A 6 12.06 -11.64 9.94
C ILE A 6 12.16 -10.44 10.90
N GLU A 7 13.19 -10.38 11.74
CA GLU A 7 13.38 -9.29 12.71
C GLU A 7 13.59 -7.95 12.02
N ARG A 8 14.39 -7.93 10.96
CA ARG A 8 14.62 -6.72 10.16
C ARG A 8 13.33 -6.22 9.50
N THR A 9 12.50 -7.13 9.00
CA THR A 9 11.21 -6.80 8.40
C THR A 9 10.24 -6.27 9.46
N LEU A 10 10.16 -6.92 10.62
CA LEU A 10 9.32 -6.46 11.73
C LEU A 10 9.73 -5.08 12.24
N ARG A 11 11.04 -4.82 12.36
CA ARG A 11 11.57 -3.52 12.75
C ARG A 11 11.18 -2.44 11.75
N ALA A 12 11.33 -2.72 10.45
CA ALA A 12 10.97 -1.80 9.38
C ALA A 12 9.47 -1.47 9.36
N ILE A 13 8.60 -2.46 9.62
CA ILE A 13 7.15 -2.24 9.75
C ILE A 13 6.87 -1.33 10.95
N LYS A 14 7.44 -1.63 12.12
CA LYS A 14 7.21 -0.86 13.36
C LYS A 14 7.73 0.58 13.28
N SER A 15 8.84 0.80 12.58
CA SER A 15 9.43 2.13 12.41
C SER A 15 8.80 2.94 11.26
N ALA A 16 7.88 2.36 10.49
CA ALA A 16 7.27 3.05 9.37
C ALA A 16 6.33 4.16 9.86
N ASP A 17 6.31 5.29 9.15
CA ASP A 17 5.31 6.33 9.39
C ASP A 17 3.92 5.83 8.97
N HIS A 18 3.03 5.64 9.94
CA HIS A 18 1.65 5.16 9.76
C HIS A 18 0.64 6.29 9.52
N SER A 19 1.08 7.53 9.30
CA SER A 19 0.20 8.63 8.95
C SER A 19 -0.62 8.33 7.67
N PRO A 20 -1.84 8.89 7.55
CA PRO A 20 -2.66 8.75 6.35
C PRO A 20 -1.93 9.21 5.07
N GLU A 21 -1.09 10.24 5.18
CA GLU A 21 -0.30 10.78 4.07
C GLU A 21 0.81 9.84 3.62
N ALA A 22 1.51 9.21 4.57
CA ALA A 22 2.52 8.20 4.27
C ALA A 22 1.87 6.95 3.66
N ALA A 23 0.69 6.54 4.13
CA ALA A 23 -0.09 5.47 3.52
C ALA A 23 -0.47 5.82 2.07
N ARG A 24 -0.99 7.03 1.81
CA ARG A 24 -1.34 7.49 0.46
C ARG A 24 -0.14 7.48 -0.48
N ARG A 25 1.04 7.94 -0.02
CA ARG A 25 2.28 7.90 -0.81
C ARG A 25 2.70 6.48 -1.15
N ARG A 26 2.61 5.55 -0.19
CA ARG A 26 2.91 4.12 -0.40
C ARG A 26 1.97 3.49 -1.43
N LEU A 27 0.66 3.72 -1.29
CA LEU A 27 -0.34 3.21 -2.23
C LEU A 27 -0.16 3.79 -3.65
N LEU A 28 0.20 5.07 -3.76
CA LEU A 28 0.48 5.72 -5.05
C LEU A 28 1.73 5.14 -5.71
N ARG A 29 2.82 4.97 -4.94
CA ARG A 29 4.09 4.39 -5.44
C ARG A 29 3.94 2.94 -5.87
N ALA A 30 3.09 2.18 -5.19
CA ALA A 30 2.75 0.81 -5.55
C ALA A 30 1.82 0.70 -6.78
N GLY A 31 1.31 1.82 -7.30
CA GLY A 31 0.37 1.82 -8.43
C GLY A 31 -1.04 1.31 -8.07
N ILE A 32 -1.34 1.20 -6.77
CA ILE A 32 -2.65 0.75 -6.28
C ILE A 32 -3.70 1.85 -6.48
N ILE A 33 -3.32 3.09 -6.19
CA ILE A 33 -4.15 4.27 -6.42
C ILE A 33 -3.54 5.16 -7.49
N THR A 34 -4.39 5.93 -8.17
CA THR A 34 -4.02 6.96 -9.13
C THR A 34 -3.61 8.26 -8.41
N LYS A 35 -3.06 9.23 -9.16
CA LYS A 35 -2.76 10.58 -8.65
C LYS A 35 -3.99 11.28 -8.05
N SER A 36 -5.18 10.97 -8.55
CA SER A 36 -6.46 11.47 -8.03
C SER A 36 -6.97 10.73 -6.79
N GLY A 37 -6.24 9.73 -6.28
CA GLY A 37 -6.61 8.95 -5.09
C GLY A 37 -7.65 7.86 -5.35
N ARG A 38 -7.98 7.57 -6.62
CA ARG A 38 -8.90 6.49 -7.00
C ARG A 38 -8.13 5.19 -7.16
N LEU A 39 -8.78 4.04 -6.95
CA LEU A 39 -8.16 2.74 -7.25
C LEU A 39 -7.79 2.63 -8.74
N SER A 40 -6.62 2.07 -9.01
CA SER A 40 -6.16 1.76 -10.35
C SER A 40 -7.06 0.71 -11.00
N LYS A 41 -7.10 0.68 -12.34
CA LYS A 41 -8.04 -0.14 -13.13
C LYS A 41 -7.99 -1.62 -12.78
N ILE A 42 -6.81 -2.12 -12.39
CA ILE A 42 -6.59 -3.53 -11.99
C ILE A 42 -7.14 -3.88 -10.60
N TYR A 43 -7.27 -2.88 -9.71
CA TYR A 43 -7.80 -3.05 -8.35
C TYR A 43 -9.24 -2.57 -8.21
N ARG A 44 -9.77 -1.92 -9.25
CA ARG A 44 -11.16 -1.52 -9.31
C ARG A 44 -11.97 -2.76 -9.64
N GLU A 45 -12.78 -3.22 -8.70
CA GLU A 45 -13.74 -4.29 -8.99
C GLU A 45 -14.55 -3.90 -10.22
N PRO A 46 -14.81 -4.84 -11.16
CA PRO A 46 -15.71 -4.57 -12.25
C PRO A 46 -17.03 -4.16 -11.61
N ALA A 47 -17.54 -2.98 -11.96
CA ALA A 47 -18.82 -2.51 -11.46
C ALA A 47 -19.82 -3.62 -11.71
N THR A 48 -20.20 -4.35 -10.67
CA THR A 48 -21.29 -5.31 -10.73
C THR A 48 -22.51 -4.48 -11.06
N VAL A 49 -22.87 -4.48 -12.34
CA VAL A 49 -24.13 -3.93 -12.83
C VAL A 49 -25.20 -4.82 -12.21
N GLN A 50 -25.66 -4.44 -11.02
CA GLN A 50 -26.89 -4.99 -10.46
C GLN A 50 -28.01 -4.52 -11.39
N LYS A 51 -28.49 -5.45 -12.22
CA LYS A 51 -29.68 -5.27 -13.06
C LYS A 51 -30.93 -5.43 -12.20
#